data_AF-A0A6J1VH98-F1
#
_entry.id   AF-A0A6J1VH98-F1
#
_cell.length_a   1.000
_cell.length_b   1.000
_cell.length_c   1.000
_cell.angle_alpha   90.00
_cell.angle_beta   90.00
_cell.angle_gamma   90.00
#
_symmetry.space_group_name_H-M   'P 1'
#
loop_
_entity.id
_entity.type
_entity.pdbx_description
1 polymer ?
#
loop_
_entity_poly.entity_id
_entity_poly.type
_entity_poly.pdbx_seq_one_letter_code
_entity_poly.pdbx_strand_id
1 'polypeptide(L)'
;MRQSCLFINMSRLHLVFPAEKLEEFYCGGQLQIYFLFNPVLLFFLKNQIFASLEHFGNCHFAQPAQQRNRQYNSVQIYSKTAMSSEPRNRQQTLALRKQFIGSSCKLFFPEDPVKIIRAKGQYMYDENGNQYLDCINNVAHVGHCHPEVVKAAHQQNLLLNTNSRYLHDNLVDYAQRLSKTLPEKLCTFYFLNSGSEANDLALRLAQQYTKHKDVIVIDHAYHGHLTSLIDISPYKFRNLDGQKEWVHVAPLPDTYRGLYRENHKDPATAYADEVKKIIDKAHQESRKFAALFVESLPSVAGQIIPPSGYFQKVAEHIHTAGGVFIADEIQVGFGRVGKHFWAFQLQGEDFIPDIVTMGKPIGNGHPVACVATTKEIAEAFSATGVEYFNTFGGNPVSCAIGLTVLDIIEKEQLQAHALHVGNFFMELLNQQKAKHPLIGDIRGVGLFIGVDLVQDQEKRSPASKEAEFIITRLKEEFIMLSTDGPGRNVLKFKPPLCFNTKDAELVVDKLDMILRELEIR
;
A
#
# COMPACT_ATOMS: atom_id res chain seq x y z
N MET A 1 7.63 -15.83 51.90
CA MET A 1 6.97 -17.11 52.25
C MET A 1 5.78 -16.81 53.16
N ARG A 2 4.56 -16.84 52.63
CA ARG A 2 3.32 -17.04 53.39
C ARG A 2 2.32 -17.72 52.45
N GLN A 3 1.97 -18.97 52.75
CA GLN A 3 0.89 -19.71 52.12
C GLN A 3 -0.45 -19.18 52.66
N SER A 4 -1.49 -19.20 51.83
CA SER A 4 -2.87 -19.05 52.27
C SER A 4 -3.70 -20.11 51.54
N CYS A 5 -4.09 -21.16 52.25
CA CYS A 5 -4.99 -22.20 51.77
C CYS A 5 -6.44 -21.77 52.03
N LEU A 6 -7.32 -21.96 51.04
CA LEU A 6 -8.76 -21.84 51.19
C LEU A 6 -9.36 -23.25 51.15
N PHE A 7 -10.07 -23.66 52.20
CA PHE A 7 -10.85 -24.91 52.23
C PHE A 7 -12.28 -24.61 51.80
N ILE A 8 -12.83 -25.41 50.88
CA ILE A 8 -14.25 -25.39 50.52
C ILE A 8 -14.83 -26.79 50.76
N ASN A 9 -15.91 -26.84 51.55
CA ASN A 9 -16.67 -28.04 51.87
C ASN A 9 -17.63 -28.35 50.71
N MET A 10 -17.37 -29.44 49.97
CA MET A 10 -18.18 -29.88 48.83
C MET A 10 -19.17 -30.95 49.29
N SER A 11 -20.36 -30.54 49.71
CA SER A 11 -21.52 -31.44 49.79
C SER A 11 -22.59 -30.95 48.81
N ARG A 12 -22.84 -31.79 47.80
CA ARG A 12 -23.84 -31.69 46.71
C ARG A 12 -23.45 -30.83 45.50
N LEU A 13 -22.67 -31.42 44.59
CA LEU A 13 -22.84 -31.23 43.15
C LEU A 13 -22.31 -32.48 42.43
N HIS A 14 -23.19 -33.29 41.85
CA HIS A 14 -22.79 -34.36 40.93
C HIS A 14 -22.64 -33.76 39.53
N LEU A 15 -21.41 -33.64 39.05
CA LEU A 15 -21.10 -33.38 37.65
C LEU A 15 -20.31 -34.58 37.12
N VAL A 16 -20.88 -35.28 36.14
CA VAL A 16 -20.27 -36.41 35.44
C VAL A 16 -19.62 -35.86 34.17
N PHE A 17 -18.33 -36.10 33.98
CA PHE A 17 -17.61 -35.85 32.72
C PHE A 17 -16.94 -37.14 32.22
N PRO A 18 -16.88 -37.40 30.90
CA PRO A 18 -16.15 -38.54 30.34
C PRO A 18 -14.64 -38.33 30.44
N ALA A 19 -13.91 -39.37 30.85
CA ALA A 19 -12.48 -39.35 31.08
C ALA A 19 -11.69 -39.67 29.80
N GLU A 20 -10.78 -38.79 29.38
CA GLU A 20 -9.61 -39.19 28.59
C GLU A 20 -8.35 -38.47 29.10
N LYS A 21 -7.42 -39.30 29.60
CA LYS A 21 -6.00 -39.07 29.98
C LYS A 21 -5.71 -38.25 31.26
N LEU A 22 -5.53 -38.99 32.36
CA LEU A 22 -4.73 -38.60 33.52
C LEU A 22 -3.40 -39.38 33.48
N GLU A 23 -2.26 -38.70 33.54
CA GLU A 23 -0.96 -39.31 33.83
C GLU A 23 -0.67 -39.19 35.33
N GLU A 24 -0.38 -40.32 35.98
CA GLU A 24 -0.09 -40.40 37.42
C GLU A 24 1.43 -40.40 37.67
N PHE A 25 1.91 -39.52 38.56
CA PHE A 25 3.25 -39.61 39.15
C PHE A 25 3.13 -39.81 40.66
N TYR A 26 3.71 -40.92 41.17
CA TYR A 26 3.75 -41.25 42.58
C TYR A 26 5.10 -40.86 43.20
N CYS A 27 5.08 -39.97 44.20
CA CYS A 27 6.18 -39.81 45.14
C CYS A 27 5.62 -39.45 46.53
N GLY A 28 5.84 -40.31 47.52
CA GLY A 28 5.66 -39.93 48.94
C GLY A 28 4.23 -39.85 49.49
N GLY A 29 3.28 -40.66 49.01
CA GLY A 29 2.05 -40.95 49.76
C GLY A 29 0.99 -39.84 49.85
N GLN A 30 1.00 -38.84 48.96
CA GLN A 30 -0.09 -37.88 48.80
C GLN A 30 -0.47 -37.72 47.32
N LEU A 31 -1.76 -37.80 47.00
CA LEU A 31 -2.30 -37.57 45.67
C LEU A 31 -2.33 -36.06 45.38
N GLN A 32 -1.52 -35.58 44.44
CA GLN A 32 -1.60 -34.21 43.92
C GLN A 32 -2.23 -34.23 42.52
N ILE A 33 -3.41 -33.64 42.38
CA ILE A 33 -4.06 -33.41 41.07
C ILE A 33 -3.68 -32.01 40.60
N TYR A 34 -2.89 -31.90 39.54
CA TYR A 34 -2.59 -30.62 38.88
C TYR A 34 -3.69 -30.28 37.86
N PHE A 35 -4.41 -29.17 38.08
CA PHE A 35 -5.26 -28.59 37.05
C PHE A 35 -4.45 -27.57 36.24
N LEU A 36 -4.17 -27.87 34.97
CA LEU A 36 -3.73 -26.89 33.98
C LEU A 36 -4.90 -25.97 33.65
N PHE A 37 -4.96 -24.78 34.26
CA PHE A 37 -6.00 -23.80 33.95
C PHE A 37 -5.72 -23.13 32.60
N ASN A 38 -6.55 -23.45 31.60
CA ASN A 38 -6.64 -22.72 30.35
C ASN A 38 -7.46 -21.43 30.58
N PRO A 39 -6.93 -20.22 30.26
CA PRO A 39 -7.61 -18.94 30.51
C PRO A 39 -8.93 -18.75 29.74
N VAL A 40 -9.26 -19.62 28.79
CA VAL A 40 -10.53 -19.59 28.04
C VAL A 40 -11.73 -20.08 28.89
N LEU A 41 -11.51 -20.95 29.88
CA LEU A 41 -12.60 -21.52 30.68
C LEU A 41 -13.15 -20.55 31.76
N LEU A 42 -12.33 -19.58 32.21
CA LEU A 42 -12.74 -18.58 33.20
C LEU A 42 -13.73 -17.55 32.66
N PHE A 43 -13.74 -17.32 31.33
CA PHE A 43 -14.64 -16.36 30.71
C PHE A 43 -16.06 -16.92 30.55
N PHE A 44 -16.20 -18.23 30.33
CA PHE A 44 -17.50 -18.90 30.22
C PHE A 44 -18.22 -19.05 31.57
N LEU A 45 -17.48 -19.30 32.66
CA LEU A 45 -18.06 -19.41 34.01
C LEU A 45 -18.60 -18.07 34.55
N LYS A 46 -18.08 -16.93 34.08
CA LYS A 46 -18.52 -15.60 34.54
C LYS A 46 -19.91 -15.22 34.02
N ASN A 47 -20.31 -15.74 32.86
CA ASN A 47 -21.59 -15.38 32.21
C ASN A 47 -22.74 -16.35 32.53
N GLN A 48 -22.48 -17.53 33.11
CA GLN A 48 -23.55 -18.42 33.59
C GLN A 48 -23.93 -18.22 35.07
N ILE A 49 -23.10 -17.53 35.86
CA ILE A 49 -23.39 -17.24 37.28
C ILE A 49 -24.26 -15.98 37.47
N PHE A 50 -24.37 -15.12 36.44
CA PHE A 50 -25.18 -13.89 36.51
C PHE A 50 -26.66 -14.07 36.11
N ALA A 51 -27.10 -15.27 35.77
CA ALA A 51 -28.49 -15.53 35.32
C ALA A 51 -29.39 -16.25 36.36
N SER A 52 -28.98 -16.36 37.62
CA SER A 52 -29.71 -17.15 38.64
C SER A 52 -29.93 -16.46 40.00
N LEU A 53 -29.85 -15.13 40.06
CA LEU A 53 -30.11 -14.35 41.30
C LEU A 53 -31.17 -13.25 41.13
N GLU A 54 -32.30 -13.57 40.49
CA GLU A 54 -33.53 -12.79 40.58
C GLU A 54 -34.63 -13.62 41.25
N HIS A 55 -34.54 -13.82 42.56
CA HIS A 55 -35.68 -14.11 43.44
C HIS A 55 -35.18 -14.08 44.89
N PHE A 56 -35.28 -12.94 45.56
CA PHE A 56 -35.58 -12.79 46.99
C PHE A 56 -35.63 -11.29 47.30
N GLY A 57 -36.80 -10.82 47.74
CA GLY A 57 -37.09 -9.41 47.97
C GLY A 57 -36.64 -8.86 49.33
N ASN A 58 -36.80 -7.54 49.43
CA ASN A 58 -36.83 -6.67 50.60
C ASN A 58 -35.49 -6.38 51.32
N CYS A 59 -34.91 -5.20 51.04
CA CYS A 59 -34.64 -4.16 52.05
C CYS A 59 -34.14 -2.83 51.43
N HIS A 60 -34.85 -1.75 51.79
CA HIS A 60 -34.54 -0.30 51.78
C HIS A 60 -33.53 0.34 50.80
N PHE A 61 -34.08 1.27 50.01
CA PHE A 61 -33.35 2.30 49.25
C PHE A 61 -32.79 3.40 50.16
N ALA A 62 -31.51 3.68 50.01
CA ALA A 62 -30.91 4.99 50.30
C ALA A 62 -29.88 5.33 49.20
N GLN A 63 -30.13 6.42 48.48
CA GLN A 63 -29.14 7.22 47.73
C GLN A 63 -29.25 8.67 48.25
N PRO A 64 -28.27 9.58 48.06
CA PRO A 64 -27.07 9.51 47.22
C PRO A 64 -25.77 10.05 47.87
N ALA A 65 -24.60 9.76 47.27
CA ALA A 65 -23.49 10.72 47.24
C ALA A 65 -22.50 10.41 46.10
N GLN A 66 -22.20 11.45 45.32
CA GLN A 66 -21.22 11.53 44.25
C GLN A 66 -19.83 11.02 44.70
N GLN A 67 -19.07 10.39 43.78
CA GLN A 67 -17.68 10.77 43.50
C GLN A 67 -17.03 9.97 42.35
N ARG A 68 -16.55 10.76 41.37
CA ARG A 68 -15.29 10.66 40.61
C ARG A 68 -15.13 9.58 39.53
N ASN A 69 -15.21 10.07 38.29
CA ASN A 69 -14.24 9.90 37.21
C ASN A 69 -13.07 8.95 37.51
N ARG A 70 -13.02 7.81 36.82
CA ARG A 70 -11.77 7.10 36.54
C ARG A 70 -11.52 7.13 35.03
N GLN A 71 -10.49 7.88 34.67
CA GLN A 71 -9.81 7.81 33.38
C GLN A 71 -9.51 6.35 33.02
N TYR A 72 -9.82 6.00 31.78
CA TYR A 72 -9.27 4.81 31.14
C TYR A 72 -7.76 5.01 30.97
N ASN A 73 -6.98 4.50 31.91
CA ASN A 73 -5.53 4.38 31.75
C ASN A 73 -5.24 3.38 30.63
N SER A 74 -4.46 3.86 29.66
CA SER A 74 -3.84 3.12 28.58
C SER A 74 -3.22 1.80 29.06
N VAL A 75 -3.63 0.69 28.45
CA VAL A 75 -3.00 -0.61 28.69
C VAL A 75 -1.65 -0.62 27.97
N GLN A 76 -0.57 -0.37 28.71
CA GLN A 76 0.78 -0.77 28.33
C GLN A 76 0.87 -2.30 28.42
N ILE A 77 0.63 -3.00 27.31
CA ILE A 77 1.07 -4.39 27.18
C ILE A 77 2.49 -4.37 26.58
N TYR A 78 3.49 -4.10 27.42
CA TYR A 78 4.84 -4.58 27.16
C TYR A 78 4.99 -5.91 27.90
N SER A 79 4.76 -7.02 27.18
CA SER A 79 5.11 -8.33 27.70
C SER A 79 6.63 -8.37 27.92
N LYS A 80 7.02 -8.54 29.18
CA LYS A 80 8.38 -8.45 29.72
C LYS A 80 9.34 -9.58 29.27
N THR A 81 9.13 -10.19 28.11
CA THR A 81 9.78 -11.47 27.75
C THR A 81 10.48 -11.48 26.39
N ALA A 82 10.85 -10.33 25.83
CA ALA A 82 11.88 -10.25 24.79
C ALA A 82 12.56 -8.86 24.75
N MET A 83 13.88 -8.86 25.01
CA MET A 83 14.87 -7.77 24.90
C MET A 83 14.83 -6.62 25.93
N SER A 84 15.64 -6.81 26.96
CA SER A 84 16.05 -5.85 28.00
C SER A 84 17.09 -4.82 27.51
N SER A 85 16.95 -4.25 26.32
CA SER A 85 17.79 -3.12 25.90
C SER A 85 16.95 -1.87 25.77
N GLU A 86 17.33 -0.79 26.46
CA GLU A 86 16.73 0.52 26.22
C GLU A 86 16.75 0.85 24.72
N PRO A 87 15.71 1.50 24.18
CA PRO A 87 15.68 1.89 22.78
C PRO A 87 16.92 2.72 22.44
N ARG A 88 17.69 2.28 21.43
CA ARG A 88 18.86 3.04 20.95
C ARG A 88 18.46 4.47 20.62
N ASN A 89 19.34 5.45 20.80
CA ASN A 89 19.06 6.79 20.27
C ASN A 89 19.28 6.83 18.73
N ARG A 90 18.96 7.98 18.12
CA ARG A 90 19.10 8.19 16.66
C ARG A 90 20.53 7.99 16.16
N GLN A 91 21.52 8.58 16.83
CA GLN A 91 22.93 8.51 16.43
C GLN A 91 23.48 7.07 16.46
N GLN A 92 23.17 6.33 17.53
CA GLN A 92 23.51 4.91 17.66
C GLN A 92 22.86 4.07 16.54
N THR A 93 21.59 4.35 16.23
CA THR A 93 20.88 3.67 15.14
C THR A 93 21.54 3.95 13.78
N LEU A 94 21.95 5.18 13.52
CA LEU A 94 22.64 5.57 12.28
C LEU A 94 24.03 4.94 12.17
N ALA A 95 24.81 4.91 13.25
CA ALA A 95 26.13 4.28 13.27
C ALA A 95 26.03 2.79 12.92
N LEU A 96 25.12 2.06 13.56
CA LEU A 96 24.89 0.64 13.26
C LEU A 96 24.33 0.44 11.85
N ARG A 97 23.46 1.32 11.36
CA ARG A 97 22.99 1.26 9.97
C ARG A 97 24.14 1.40 8.97
N LYS A 98 25.06 2.35 9.20
CA LYS A 98 26.26 2.52 8.35
C LYS A 98 27.17 1.29 8.37
N GLN A 99 27.22 0.59 9.51
CA GLN A 99 28.01 -0.63 9.66
C GLN A 99 27.37 -1.86 9.00
N PHE A 100 26.06 -2.04 9.17
CA PHE A 100 25.38 -3.32 8.88
C PHE A 100 24.44 -3.29 7.67
N ILE A 101 24.04 -2.12 7.17
CA ILE A 101 23.10 -1.99 6.05
C ILE A 101 23.83 -1.38 4.86
N GLY A 102 23.66 -2.00 3.68
CA GLY A 102 24.28 -1.51 2.45
C GLY A 102 23.91 -0.05 2.15
N SER A 103 24.91 0.74 1.73
CA SER A 103 24.76 2.17 1.47
C SER A 103 23.78 2.52 0.34
N SER A 104 23.45 1.54 -0.52
CA SER A 104 22.41 1.64 -1.54
C SER A 104 20.99 1.76 -0.96
N CYS A 105 20.77 1.30 0.28
CA CYS A 105 19.51 1.45 1.00
C CYS A 105 19.40 2.85 1.61
N LYS A 106 19.09 3.84 0.77
CA LYS A 106 19.04 5.26 1.15
C LYS A 106 17.93 5.56 2.17
N LEU A 107 18.19 6.53 3.03
CA LEU A 107 17.19 7.13 3.92
C LEU A 107 16.58 8.37 3.24
N PHE A 108 15.34 8.69 3.61
CA PHE A 108 14.84 10.06 3.43
C PHE A 108 15.64 11.00 4.31
N PHE A 109 15.89 12.23 3.83
CA PHE A 109 16.66 13.25 4.53
C PHE A 109 18.01 12.74 5.03
N PRO A 110 18.93 12.29 4.14
CA PRO A 110 20.15 11.57 4.54
C PRO A 110 21.06 12.37 5.50
N GLU A 111 21.05 13.71 5.40
CA GLU A 111 21.83 14.59 6.27
C GLU A 111 21.23 14.72 7.68
N ASP A 112 19.91 14.65 7.81
CA ASP A 112 19.20 14.74 9.09
C ASP A 112 17.95 13.83 9.08
N PRO A 113 18.16 12.50 9.16
CA PRO A 113 17.09 11.54 9.07
C PRO A 113 16.26 11.55 10.35
N VAL A 114 14.97 11.33 10.20
CA VAL A 114 14.03 11.23 11.33
C VAL A 114 13.90 9.75 11.72
N LYS A 115 14.04 9.45 13.00
CA LYS A 115 13.82 8.12 13.52
C LYS A 115 12.39 8.03 14.06
N ILE A 116 11.58 7.23 13.39
CA ILE A 116 10.17 7.02 13.74
C ILE A 116 10.06 5.82 14.69
N ILE A 117 9.30 5.98 15.78
CA ILE A 117 9.10 4.93 16.80
C ILE A 117 7.64 4.49 16.95
N ARG A 118 6.69 5.29 16.45
CA ARG A 118 5.25 5.01 16.52
C ARG A 118 4.53 5.68 15.35
N ALA A 119 3.38 5.14 14.95
CA ALA A 119 2.50 5.77 13.97
C ALA A 119 1.03 5.45 14.28
N LYS A 120 0.10 6.28 13.78
CA LYS A 120 -1.36 6.07 13.87
C LYS A 120 -2.06 6.90 12.80
N GLY A 121 -2.93 6.27 12.00
CA GLY A 121 -3.65 6.96 10.93
C GLY A 121 -2.68 7.56 9.92
N GLN A 122 -2.79 8.85 9.65
CA GLN A 122 -1.91 9.61 8.77
C GLN A 122 -0.69 10.22 9.46
N TYR A 123 -0.42 9.86 10.73
CA TYR A 123 0.66 10.47 11.52
C TYR A 123 1.75 9.47 11.94
N MET A 124 2.99 9.95 11.94
CA MET A 124 4.17 9.26 12.48
C MET A 124 4.77 10.06 13.64
N TYR A 125 5.47 9.41 14.56
CA TYR A 125 6.03 10.05 15.76
C TYR A 125 7.49 9.65 15.96
N ASP A 126 8.35 10.65 16.19
CA ASP A 126 9.78 10.43 16.44
C ASP A 126 10.09 10.09 17.90
N GLU A 127 11.37 9.83 18.22
CA GLU A 127 11.80 9.56 19.61
C GLU A 127 11.61 10.72 20.60
N ASN A 128 11.38 11.95 20.11
CA ASN A 128 11.15 13.13 20.95
C ASN A 128 9.66 13.42 21.17
N GLY A 129 8.78 12.63 20.53
CA GLY A 129 7.33 12.80 20.60
C GLY A 129 6.75 13.78 19.58
N ASN A 130 7.56 14.27 18.65
CA ASN A 130 7.08 15.15 17.57
C ASN A 130 6.15 14.37 16.63
N GLN A 131 5.04 14.98 16.25
CA GLN A 131 4.04 14.40 15.36
C GLN A 131 4.26 14.88 13.93
N TYR A 132 4.55 13.96 13.02
CA TYR A 132 4.72 14.21 11.59
C TYR A 132 3.47 13.80 10.81
N LEU A 133 2.96 14.69 9.97
CA LEU A 133 1.93 14.36 8.98
C LEU A 133 2.56 13.63 7.79
N ASP A 134 2.08 12.43 7.48
CA ASP A 134 2.59 11.58 6.40
C ASP A 134 1.89 11.88 5.08
N CYS A 135 2.57 12.59 4.19
CA CYS A 135 2.06 12.90 2.85
C CYS A 135 2.62 12.00 1.73
N ILE A 136 3.49 11.03 2.06
CA ILE A 136 4.25 10.25 1.07
C ILE A 136 3.73 8.81 0.96
N ASN A 137 3.27 8.25 2.09
CA ASN A 137 3.15 6.82 2.23
C ASN A 137 1.83 6.25 1.68
N ASN A 138 1.91 5.72 0.46
CA ASN A 138 0.82 4.96 -0.15
C ASN A 138 0.83 3.46 0.21
N VAL A 139 1.72 3.01 1.11
CA VAL A 139 1.77 1.63 1.62
C VAL A 139 0.86 1.46 2.84
N ALA A 140 0.92 2.39 3.81
CA ALA A 140 -0.01 2.45 4.94
C ALA A 140 -1.38 3.03 4.49
N HIS A 141 -1.97 2.37 3.50
CA HIS A 141 -3.10 2.83 2.70
C HIS A 141 -4.35 3.18 3.52
N VAL A 142 -4.77 2.32 4.44
CA VAL A 142 -5.92 2.58 5.33
C VAL A 142 -5.50 3.24 6.65
N GLY A 143 -4.28 3.78 6.70
CA GLY A 143 -3.69 4.39 7.89
C GLY A 143 -2.74 3.46 8.65
N HIS A 144 -1.73 4.09 9.25
CA HIS A 144 -0.75 3.44 10.10
C HIS A 144 -1.42 2.75 11.30
N CYS A 145 -0.99 1.51 11.55
CA CYS A 145 -1.43 0.71 12.70
C CYS A 145 -2.96 0.61 12.83
N HIS A 146 -3.67 0.46 11.70
CA HIS A 146 -5.12 0.33 11.70
C HIS A 146 -5.57 -0.86 12.59
N PRO A 147 -6.42 -0.64 13.62
CA PRO A 147 -6.73 -1.66 14.62
C PRO A 147 -7.27 -2.97 14.04
N GLU A 148 -8.19 -2.90 13.08
CA GLU A 148 -8.76 -4.11 12.48
C GLU A 148 -7.74 -4.89 11.64
N VAL A 149 -6.78 -4.23 10.98
CA VAL A 149 -5.71 -4.92 10.23
C VAL A 149 -4.80 -5.68 11.20
N VAL A 150 -4.39 -5.03 12.30
CA VAL A 150 -3.54 -5.66 13.33
C VAL A 150 -4.25 -6.85 13.97
N LYS A 151 -5.55 -6.69 14.27
CA LYS A 151 -6.38 -7.74 14.84
C LYS A 151 -6.54 -8.93 13.89
N ALA A 152 -6.82 -8.71 12.61
CA ALA A 152 -6.94 -9.77 11.61
C ALA A 152 -5.63 -10.57 11.46
N ALA A 153 -4.50 -9.86 11.37
CA ALA A 153 -3.17 -10.48 11.33
C ALA A 153 -2.91 -11.33 12.58
N HIS A 154 -3.20 -10.81 13.77
CA HIS A 154 -3.00 -11.52 15.03
C HIS A 154 -3.89 -12.76 15.13
N GLN A 155 -5.19 -12.63 14.87
CA GLN A 155 -6.16 -13.71 14.97
C GLN A 155 -5.82 -14.86 14.01
N GLN A 156 -5.48 -14.54 12.75
CA GLN A 156 -5.14 -15.57 11.78
C GLN A 156 -3.84 -16.31 12.15
N ASN A 157 -2.85 -15.63 12.72
CA ASN A 157 -1.60 -16.26 13.19
C ASN A 157 -1.82 -17.23 14.36
N LEU A 158 -2.86 -17.06 15.18
CA LEU A 158 -3.20 -18.02 16.23
C LEU A 158 -3.79 -19.32 15.67
N LEU A 159 -4.28 -19.29 14.43
CA LEU A 159 -4.96 -20.42 13.79
C LEU A 159 -4.03 -21.14 12.81
N LEU A 160 -3.53 -20.43 11.79
CA LEU A 160 -2.76 -21.02 10.70
C LEU A 160 -2.00 -19.95 9.92
N ASN A 161 -0.72 -20.22 9.64
CA ASN A 161 0.10 -19.47 8.71
C ASN A 161 1.04 -20.43 7.96
N THR A 162 0.65 -20.82 6.75
CA THR A 162 1.38 -21.79 5.92
C THR A 162 1.29 -21.40 4.44
N ASN A 163 1.94 -22.15 3.56
CA ASN A 163 1.87 -21.92 2.11
C ASN A 163 0.48 -22.27 1.52
N SER A 164 0.24 -21.83 0.29
CA SER A 164 -1.03 -21.99 -0.43
C SER A 164 -1.28 -23.37 -1.06
N ARG A 165 -0.43 -24.38 -0.81
CA ARG A 165 -0.68 -25.77 -1.29
C ARG A 165 -1.67 -26.54 -0.42
N TYR A 166 -1.88 -26.09 0.81
CA TYR A 166 -2.97 -26.61 1.65
C TYR A 166 -4.23 -25.77 1.39
N LEU A 167 -5.38 -26.43 1.34
CA LEU A 167 -6.65 -25.73 1.18
C LEU A 167 -6.93 -24.80 2.38
N HIS A 168 -7.32 -23.57 2.08
CA HIS A 168 -7.85 -22.64 3.08
C HIS A 168 -8.75 -21.59 2.40
N ASP A 169 -9.84 -21.21 3.06
CA ASP A 169 -10.90 -20.40 2.47
C ASP A 169 -10.44 -18.96 2.18
N ASN A 170 -9.56 -18.40 3.03
CA ASN A 170 -9.09 -17.02 2.87
C ASN A 170 -8.51 -16.72 1.46
N LEU A 171 -7.88 -17.70 0.80
CA LEU A 171 -7.30 -17.49 -0.53
C LEU A 171 -8.40 -17.24 -1.57
N VAL A 172 -9.41 -18.10 -1.58
CA VAL A 172 -10.51 -18.04 -2.54
C VAL A 172 -11.48 -16.91 -2.21
N ASP A 173 -11.73 -16.64 -0.93
CA ASP A 173 -12.53 -15.50 -0.50
C ASP A 173 -11.87 -14.18 -0.91
N TYR A 174 -10.54 -14.10 -0.79
CA TYR A 174 -9.83 -12.90 -1.17
C TYR A 174 -9.84 -12.69 -2.68
N ALA A 175 -9.58 -13.74 -3.47
CA ALA A 175 -9.72 -13.69 -4.92
C ALA A 175 -11.14 -13.30 -5.35
N GLN A 176 -12.18 -13.83 -4.70
CA GLN A 176 -13.58 -13.50 -4.98
C GLN A 176 -13.93 -12.05 -4.63
N ARG A 177 -13.39 -11.49 -3.53
CA ARG A 177 -13.60 -10.08 -3.20
C ARG A 177 -12.85 -9.16 -4.17
N LEU A 178 -11.65 -9.52 -4.60
CA LEU A 178 -10.90 -8.78 -5.62
C LEU A 178 -11.58 -8.81 -6.99
N SER A 179 -12.12 -9.96 -7.42
CA SER A 179 -12.79 -10.06 -8.73
C SER A 179 -14.01 -9.12 -8.84
N LYS A 180 -14.70 -8.84 -7.73
CA LYS A 180 -15.81 -7.88 -7.70
C LYS A 180 -15.39 -6.43 -7.93
N THR A 181 -14.10 -6.10 -7.80
CA THR A 181 -13.58 -4.75 -8.06
C THR A 181 -12.96 -4.60 -9.44
N LEU A 182 -12.81 -5.70 -10.19
CA LEU A 182 -12.21 -5.75 -11.51
C LEU A 182 -13.26 -6.02 -12.61
N PRO A 183 -12.96 -5.70 -13.88
CA PRO A 183 -13.70 -6.21 -15.02
C PRO A 183 -13.79 -7.75 -15.02
N GLU A 184 -14.93 -8.30 -15.41
CA GLU A 184 -15.23 -9.75 -15.35
C GLU A 184 -14.18 -10.63 -16.04
N LYS A 185 -13.57 -10.14 -17.12
CA LYS A 185 -12.51 -10.85 -17.85
C LYS A 185 -11.25 -11.14 -17.00
N LEU A 186 -10.97 -10.32 -15.98
CA LEU A 186 -9.81 -10.45 -15.10
C LEU A 186 -10.16 -11.32 -13.90
N CYS A 187 -10.30 -12.62 -14.15
CA CYS A 187 -10.89 -13.58 -13.21
C CYS A 187 -9.90 -14.62 -12.65
N THR A 188 -8.64 -14.63 -13.09
CA THR A 188 -7.61 -15.55 -12.58
C THR A 188 -6.54 -14.80 -11.81
N PHE A 189 -6.18 -15.31 -10.62
CA PHE A 189 -5.35 -14.60 -9.65
C PHE A 189 -4.10 -15.42 -9.28
N TYR A 190 -2.96 -14.74 -9.24
CA TYR A 190 -1.73 -15.25 -8.63
C TYR A 190 -1.36 -14.33 -7.45
N PHE A 191 -1.13 -14.89 -6.27
CA PHE A 191 -0.73 -14.12 -5.09
C PHE A 191 0.78 -14.24 -4.85
N LEU A 192 1.40 -13.11 -4.50
CA LEU A 192 2.85 -12.94 -4.33
C LEU A 192 3.13 -12.03 -3.12
N ASN A 193 4.39 -11.67 -2.87
CA ASN A 193 4.77 -10.91 -1.66
C ASN A 193 5.15 -9.45 -1.94
N SER A 194 5.39 -9.10 -3.20
CA SER A 194 5.83 -7.76 -3.57
C SER A 194 5.35 -7.37 -4.97
N GLY A 195 5.22 -6.07 -5.20
CA GLY A 195 4.90 -5.54 -6.53
C GLY A 195 5.95 -5.90 -7.58
N SER A 196 7.22 -6.06 -7.19
CA SER A 196 8.26 -6.54 -8.12
C SER A 196 8.05 -8.00 -8.51
N GLU A 197 7.68 -8.89 -7.58
CA GLU A 197 7.30 -10.26 -7.97
C GLU A 197 6.08 -10.25 -8.90
N ALA A 198 5.07 -9.41 -8.61
CA ALA A 198 3.86 -9.33 -9.44
C ALA A 198 4.15 -8.86 -10.87
N ASN A 199 4.96 -7.79 -11.02
CA ASN A 199 5.35 -7.30 -12.34
C ASN A 199 6.25 -8.29 -13.10
N ASP A 200 7.12 -9.01 -12.40
CA ASP A 200 7.97 -10.04 -13.03
C ASP A 200 7.14 -11.24 -13.51
N LEU A 201 6.18 -11.69 -12.70
CA LEU A 201 5.25 -12.72 -13.12
C LEU A 201 4.38 -12.25 -14.29
N ALA A 202 3.88 -11.01 -14.29
CA ALA A 202 3.11 -10.46 -15.40
C ALA A 202 3.90 -10.45 -16.71
N LEU A 203 5.18 -10.04 -16.66
CA LEU A 203 6.09 -10.12 -17.81
C LEU A 203 6.23 -11.57 -18.31
N ARG A 204 6.44 -12.52 -17.38
CA ARG A 204 6.56 -13.94 -17.71
C ARG A 204 5.27 -14.52 -18.32
N LEU A 205 4.11 -14.15 -17.79
CA LEU A 205 2.80 -14.55 -18.32
C LEU A 205 2.61 -14.03 -19.74
N ALA A 206 2.89 -12.75 -19.99
CA ALA A 206 2.77 -12.14 -21.31
C ALA A 206 3.67 -12.81 -22.35
N GLN A 207 4.95 -13.02 -22.02
CA GLN A 207 5.90 -13.71 -22.92
C GLN A 207 5.48 -15.14 -23.19
N GLN A 208 4.97 -15.85 -22.17
CA GLN A 208 4.50 -17.21 -22.34
C GLN A 208 3.21 -17.31 -23.15
N TYR A 209 2.29 -16.36 -23.01
CA TYR A 209 1.04 -16.33 -23.77
C TYR A 209 1.30 -16.03 -25.25
N THR A 210 2.04 -14.96 -25.53
CA THR A 210 2.32 -14.47 -26.89
C THR A 210 3.40 -15.27 -27.62
N LYS A 211 4.28 -15.96 -26.88
CA LYS A 211 5.55 -16.53 -27.39
C LYS A 211 6.49 -15.47 -27.97
N HIS A 212 6.38 -14.23 -27.52
CA HIS A 212 7.18 -13.11 -27.97
C HIS A 212 8.05 -12.59 -26.84
N LYS A 213 9.07 -11.78 -27.15
CA LYS A 213 10.05 -11.32 -26.16
C LYS A 213 9.95 -9.83 -25.90
N ASP A 214 9.71 -9.04 -26.93
CA ASP A 214 9.88 -7.60 -26.85
C ASP A 214 8.80 -6.93 -26.02
N VAL A 215 9.16 -5.85 -25.34
CA VAL A 215 8.24 -5.10 -24.50
C VAL A 215 8.36 -3.62 -24.81
N ILE A 216 7.21 -2.95 -24.88
CA ILE A 216 7.15 -1.48 -24.89
C ILE A 216 6.88 -1.02 -23.46
N VAL A 217 7.67 -0.06 -22.98
CA VAL A 217 7.45 0.63 -21.70
C VAL A 217 7.37 2.14 -21.92
N ILE A 218 6.76 2.83 -20.96
CA ILE A 218 6.70 4.30 -21.00
C ILE A 218 7.98 4.89 -20.41
N ASP A 219 8.46 5.99 -20.99
CA ASP A 219 9.62 6.67 -20.47
C ASP A 219 9.44 7.08 -19.00
N HIS A 220 10.53 7.04 -18.23
CA HIS A 220 10.60 7.27 -16.78
C HIS A 220 9.80 6.29 -15.91
N ALA A 221 9.25 5.21 -16.47
CA ALA A 221 8.58 4.18 -15.69
C ALA A 221 9.53 3.43 -14.74
N TYR A 222 8.97 2.93 -13.64
CA TYR A 222 9.66 2.06 -12.69
C TYR A 222 8.75 0.90 -12.24
N HIS A 223 9.10 -0.31 -12.67
CA HIS A 223 8.28 -1.50 -12.43
C HIS A 223 8.82 -2.44 -11.35
N GLY A 224 10.04 -2.23 -10.85
CA GLY A 224 10.54 -3.04 -9.73
C GLY A 224 12.06 -3.15 -9.68
N HIS A 225 12.54 -4.03 -8.81
CA HIS A 225 13.97 -4.16 -8.50
C HIS A 225 14.60 -5.49 -8.94
N LEU A 226 13.81 -6.43 -9.45
CA LEU A 226 14.33 -7.66 -10.05
C LEU A 226 15.05 -7.32 -11.37
N THR A 227 16.06 -8.11 -11.75
CA THR A 227 16.90 -7.82 -12.94
C THR A 227 16.07 -7.61 -14.21
N SER A 228 15.11 -8.49 -14.46
CA SER A 228 14.11 -8.39 -15.55
C SER A 228 13.33 -7.08 -15.54
N LEU A 229 13.02 -6.56 -14.35
CA LEU A 229 12.28 -5.32 -14.16
C LEU A 229 13.16 -4.07 -14.20
N ILE A 230 14.42 -4.18 -13.79
CA ILE A 230 15.42 -3.13 -14.00
C ILE A 230 15.61 -2.91 -15.50
N ASP A 231 15.68 -3.98 -16.29
CA ASP A 231 15.82 -3.92 -17.76
C ASP A 231 14.65 -3.19 -18.44
N ILE A 232 13.43 -3.27 -17.89
CA ILE A 232 12.24 -2.57 -18.42
C ILE A 232 11.88 -1.29 -17.66
N SER A 233 12.76 -0.76 -16.81
CA SER A 233 12.52 0.49 -16.06
C SER A 233 13.47 1.60 -16.53
N PRO A 234 13.05 2.48 -17.47
CA PRO A 234 13.90 3.57 -17.98
C PRO A 234 14.46 4.49 -16.88
N TYR A 235 13.71 4.65 -15.77
CA TYR A 235 14.17 5.36 -14.58
C TYR A 235 15.48 4.79 -13.98
N LYS A 236 15.72 3.48 -14.15
CA LYS A 236 16.90 2.79 -13.60
C LYS A 236 17.94 2.48 -14.66
N PHE A 237 17.58 1.77 -15.74
CA PHE A 237 18.59 1.26 -16.67
C PHE A 237 19.40 2.36 -17.37
N ARG A 238 18.84 3.57 -17.53
CA ARG A 238 19.56 4.72 -18.10
C ARG A 238 20.77 5.16 -17.28
N ASN A 239 20.79 4.81 -16.00
CA ASN A 239 21.91 5.07 -15.08
C ASN A 239 22.76 3.81 -14.83
N LEU A 240 22.55 2.73 -15.60
CA LEU A 240 23.23 1.45 -15.51
C LEU A 240 23.76 1.06 -16.91
N ASP A 241 23.48 -0.16 -17.38
CA ASP A 241 23.98 -0.69 -18.65
C ASP A 241 23.21 -0.21 -19.89
N GLY A 242 22.27 0.72 -19.73
CA GLY A 242 21.43 1.22 -20.81
C GLY A 242 20.28 0.29 -21.20
N GLN A 243 19.59 0.66 -22.28
CA GLN A 243 18.41 -0.04 -22.79
C GLN A 243 18.80 -1.37 -23.44
N LYS A 244 18.11 -2.46 -23.09
CA LYS A 244 18.28 -3.76 -23.75
C LYS A 244 17.59 -3.75 -25.12
N GLU A 245 18.11 -4.53 -26.06
CA GLU A 245 17.62 -4.60 -27.45
C GLU A 245 16.12 -4.96 -27.56
N TRP A 246 15.61 -5.79 -26.65
CA TRP A 246 14.22 -6.25 -26.62
C TRP A 246 13.28 -5.29 -25.87
N VAL A 247 13.80 -4.19 -25.33
CA VAL A 247 13.02 -3.19 -24.62
C VAL A 247 12.89 -1.97 -25.51
N HIS A 248 11.67 -1.49 -25.69
CA HIS A 248 11.36 -0.31 -26.48
C HIS A 248 10.72 0.74 -25.56
N VAL A 249 11.10 2.00 -25.74
CA VAL A 249 10.66 3.09 -24.84
C VAL A 249 9.78 4.06 -25.62
N ALA A 250 8.50 4.09 -25.28
CA ALA A 250 7.56 5.10 -25.76
C ALA A 250 7.67 6.40 -24.95
N PRO A 251 7.45 7.56 -25.55
CA PRO A 251 7.49 8.83 -24.83
C PRO A 251 6.41 8.88 -23.75
N LEU A 252 6.74 9.53 -22.63
CA LEU A 252 5.80 9.80 -21.54
C LEU A 252 4.63 10.68 -22.05
N PRO A 253 3.36 10.26 -21.88
CA PRO A 253 2.19 11.01 -22.33
C PRO A 253 1.85 12.17 -21.37
N ASP A 254 2.81 13.07 -21.19
CA ASP A 254 2.74 14.25 -20.32
C ASP A 254 2.31 15.48 -21.12
N THR A 255 1.06 15.91 -20.93
CA THR A 255 0.50 17.07 -21.62
C THR A 255 0.99 18.40 -21.08
N TYR A 256 1.79 18.44 -20.00
CA TYR A 256 2.40 19.67 -19.51
C TYR A 256 3.83 19.85 -20.03
N ARG A 257 4.69 18.83 -19.96
CA ARG A 257 6.10 19.00 -20.35
C ARG A 257 6.50 18.22 -21.60
N GLY A 258 5.73 17.20 -21.96
CA GLY A 258 6.11 16.23 -22.99
C GLY A 258 6.04 16.76 -24.41
N LEU A 259 6.19 15.83 -25.36
CA LEU A 259 6.21 16.09 -26.80
C LEU A 259 4.93 16.77 -27.31
N TYR A 260 3.77 16.35 -26.80
CA TYR A 260 2.46 16.87 -27.19
C TYR A 260 1.77 17.48 -25.98
N ARG A 261 1.91 18.80 -25.87
CA ARG A 261 1.41 19.59 -24.75
C ARG A 261 -0.09 19.87 -24.86
N GLU A 262 -0.63 20.59 -23.88
CA GLU A 262 -2.05 20.91 -23.76
C GLU A 262 -2.61 21.72 -24.93
N ASN A 263 -1.75 22.37 -25.73
CA ASN A 263 -2.12 23.09 -26.94
C ASN A 263 -2.19 22.21 -28.20
N HIS A 264 -1.77 20.94 -28.11
CA HIS A 264 -1.94 19.98 -29.21
C HIS A 264 -3.42 19.63 -29.36
N LYS A 265 -3.92 19.57 -30.61
CA LYS A 265 -5.35 19.36 -30.89
C LYS A 265 -5.88 18.01 -30.38
N ASP A 266 -5.04 16.98 -30.45
CA ASP A 266 -5.36 15.63 -30.00
C ASP A 266 -4.08 14.96 -29.46
N PRO A 267 -3.69 15.25 -28.21
CA PRO A 267 -2.48 14.67 -27.63
C PRO A 267 -2.59 13.16 -27.41
N ALA A 268 -3.81 12.63 -27.18
CA ALA A 268 -4.03 11.20 -26.96
C ALA A 268 -3.65 10.37 -28.19
N THR A 269 -4.15 10.76 -29.38
CA THR A 269 -3.76 10.09 -30.64
C THR A 269 -2.29 10.30 -30.94
N ALA A 270 -1.75 11.51 -30.77
CA ALA A 270 -0.36 11.80 -31.09
C ALA A 270 0.62 10.95 -30.25
N TYR A 271 0.39 10.79 -28.95
CA TYR A 271 1.19 9.89 -28.12
C TYR A 271 1.00 8.41 -28.48
N ALA A 272 -0.23 7.99 -28.81
CA ALA A 272 -0.48 6.61 -29.23
C ALA A 272 0.23 6.27 -30.55
N ASP A 273 0.29 7.23 -31.49
CA ASP A 273 1.01 7.08 -32.75
C ASP A 273 2.52 6.90 -32.55
N GLU A 274 3.10 7.43 -31.47
CA GLU A 274 4.51 7.16 -31.12
C GLU A 274 4.71 5.69 -30.72
N VAL A 275 3.76 5.08 -30.01
CA VAL A 275 3.76 3.63 -29.75
C VAL A 275 3.62 2.86 -31.07
N LYS A 276 2.73 3.30 -31.96
CA LYS A 276 2.56 2.68 -33.28
C LYS A 276 3.85 2.73 -34.11
N LYS A 277 4.57 3.86 -34.12
CA LYS A 277 5.86 4.00 -34.84
C LYS A 277 6.92 3.03 -34.31
N ILE A 278 6.97 2.81 -32.99
CA ILE A 278 7.85 1.82 -32.37
C ILE A 278 7.51 0.42 -32.87
N ILE A 279 6.21 0.07 -32.88
CA ILE A 279 5.73 -1.22 -33.37
C ILE A 279 6.09 -1.42 -34.84
N ASP A 280 5.77 -0.44 -35.70
CA ASP A 280 6.03 -0.51 -37.14
C ASP A 280 7.53 -0.72 -37.43
N LYS A 281 8.40 -0.01 -36.71
CA LYS A 281 9.86 -0.16 -36.85
C LYS A 281 10.33 -1.56 -36.42
N ALA A 282 9.88 -2.05 -35.27
CA ALA A 282 10.27 -3.36 -34.78
C ALA A 282 9.78 -4.49 -35.71
N HIS A 283 8.60 -4.35 -36.31
CA HIS A 283 8.09 -5.29 -37.31
C HIS A 283 8.93 -5.30 -38.60
N GLN A 284 9.46 -4.16 -39.05
CA GLN A 284 10.41 -4.12 -40.18
C GLN A 284 11.68 -4.94 -39.88
N GLU A 285 12.04 -5.06 -38.61
CA GLU A 285 13.15 -5.88 -38.12
C GLU A 285 12.72 -7.32 -37.76
N SER A 286 11.50 -7.75 -38.16
CA SER A 286 10.91 -9.06 -37.85
C SER A 286 10.78 -9.38 -36.35
N ARG A 287 10.75 -8.34 -35.50
CA ARG A 287 10.57 -8.48 -34.06
C ARG A 287 9.08 -8.51 -33.73
N LYS A 288 8.73 -9.11 -32.59
CA LYS A 288 7.34 -9.23 -32.12
C LYS A 288 7.24 -8.92 -30.64
N PHE A 289 6.11 -8.34 -30.25
CA PHE A 289 5.90 -7.84 -28.89
C PHE A 289 5.14 -8.85 -28.02
N ALA A 290 5.65 -9.05 -26.81
CA ALA A 290 4.94 -9.71 -25.74
C ALA A 290 3.95 -8.77 -25.07
N ALA A 291 4.35 -7.52 -24.78
CA ALA A 291 3.53 -6.61 -24.01
C ALA A 291 3.81 -5.12 -24.24
N LEU A 292 2.81 -4.31 -23.93
CA LEU A 292 2.94 -2.91 -23.53
C LEU A 292 2.73 -2.85 -22.00
N PHE A 293 3.73 -2.37 -21.27
CA PHE A 293 3.75 -2.33 -19.81
C PHE A 293 3.66 -0.87 -19.31
N VAL A 294 2.60 -0.54 -18.56
CA VAL A 294 2.28 0.86 -18.24
C VAL A 294 1.84 1.00 -16.79
N GLU A 295 2.43 1.97 -16.06
CA GLU A 295 1.81 2.51 -14.83
C GLU A 295 0.55 3.29 -15.22
N SER A 296 -0.62 2.92 -14.68
CA SER A 296 -1.89 3.57 -15.07
C SER A 296 -1.85 5.09 -14.90
N LEU A 297 -1.14 5.56 -13.87
CA LEU A 297 -0.73 6.95 -13.69
C LEU A 297 0.77 6.95 -13.34
N PRO A 298 1.68 7.32 -14.27
CA PRO A 298 3.11 7.30 -14.03
C PRO A 298 3.52 8.16 -12.83
N SER A 299 3.82 7.50 -11.69
CA SER A 299 4.05 8.20 -10.43
C SER A 299 5.46 8.77 -10.37
N VAL A 300 6.46 7.94 -10.65
CA VAL A 300 7.90 8.32 -10.57
C VAL A 300 8.24 9.39 -11.60
N ALA A 301 7.53 9.38 -12.73
CA ALA A 301 7.63 10.40 -13.77
C ALA A 301 7.04 11.77 -13.36
N GLY A 302 6.42 11.88 -12.19
CA GLY A 302 5.92 13.15 -11.65
C GLY A 302 4.39 13.25 -11.63
N GLN A 303 3.69 12.19 -11.20
CA GLN A 303 2.23 12.15 -11.03
C GLN A 303 1.47 12.44 -12.34
N ILE A 304 1.85 11.76 -13.42
CA ILE A 304 1.32 12.04 -14.76
C ILE A 304 -0.09 11.47 -14.92
N ILE A 305 -0.97 12.28 -15.49
CA ILE A 305 -2.32 11.87 -15.91
C ILE A 305 -2.29 11.71 -17.44
N PRO A 306 -2.34 10.48 -17.98
CA PRO A 306 -2.40 10.30 -19.43
C PRO A 306 -3.64 10.97 -20.02
N PRO A 307 -3.58 11.55 -21.23
CA PRO A 307 -4.73 12.17 -21.87
C PRO A 307 -5.82 11.13 -22.12
N SER A 308 -7.08 11.55 -21.99
CA SER A 308 -8.25 10.67 -22.14
C SER A 308 -8.24 9.96 -23.50
N GLY A 309 -8.50 8.65 -23.51
CA GLY A 309 -8.54 7.85 -24.73
C GLY A 309 -7.17 7.29 -25.15
N TYR A 310 -6.09 7.66 -24.47
CA TYR A 310 -4.74 7.18 -24.79
C TYR A 310 -4.64 5.66 -24.64
N PHE A 311 -5.16 5.07 -23.54
CA PHE A 311 -5.03 3.63 -23.28
C PHE A 311 -5.79 2.77 -24.28
N GLN A 312 -6.98 3.18 -24.73
CA GLN A 312 -7.72 2.48 -25.77
C GLN A 312 -6.91 2.38 -27.06
N LYS A 313 -6.31 3.51 -27.49
CA LYS A 313 -5.54 3.58 -28.73
C LYS A 313 -4.27 2.74 -28.66
N VAL A 314 -3.50 2.83 -27.57
CA VAL A 314 -2.28 2.02 -27.45
C VAL A 314 -2.58 0.53 -27.24
N ALA A 315 -3.71 0.19 -26.60
CA ALA A 315 -4.18 -1.18 -26.51
C ALA A 315 -4.54 -1.74 -27.89
N GLU A 316 -5.28 -0.98 -28.71
CA GLU A 316 -5.56 -1.35 -30.10
C GLU A 316 -4.27 -1.62 -30.88
N HIS A 317 -3.27 -0.76 -30.74
CA HIS A 317 -1.98 -0.92 -31.41
C HIS A 317 -1.22 -2.18 -30.94
N ILE A 318 -1.09 -2.41 -29.62
CA ILE A 318 -0.34 -3.56 -29.12
C ILE A 318 -1.08 -4.89 -29.39
N HIS A 319 -2.41 -4.91 -29.29
CA HIS A 319 -3.22 -6.09 -29.62
C HIS A 319 -3.10 -6.44 -31.10
N THR A 320 -3.14 -5.44 -32.00
CA THR A 320 -2.92 -5.64 -33.44
C THR A 320 -1.52 -6.20 -33.73
N ALA A 321 -0.52 -5.83 -32.91
CA ALA A 321 0.83 -6.37 -32.99
C ALA A 321 1.00 -7.77 -32.37
N GLY A 322 -0.06 -8.34 -31.77
CA GLY A 322 -0.06 -9.64 -31.11
C GLY A 322 0.47 -9.63 -29.66
N GLY A 323 0.71 -8.45 -29.08
CA GLY A 323 1.09 -8.29 -27.68
C GLY A 323 -0.11 -8.06 -26.76
N VAL A 324 0.11 -8.08 -25.46
CA VAL A 324 -0.91 -7.80 -24.43
C VAL A 324 -0.67 -6.46 -23.71
N PHE A 325 -1.71 -5.89 -23.13
CA PHE A 325 -1.62 -4.69 -22.29
C PHE A 325 -1.52 -5.07 -20.81
N ILE A 326 -0.48 -4.57 -20.13
CA ILE A 326 -0.26 -4.76 -18.70
C ILE A 326 -0.42 -3.42 -17.97
N ALA A 327 -1.39 -3.35 -17.05
CA ALA A 327 -1.62 -2.21 -16.18
C ALA A 327 -0.98 -2.42 -14.79
N ASP A 328 0.01 -1.59 -14.47
CA ASP A 328 0.62 -1.53 -13.14
C ASP A 328 -0.19 -0.58 -12.23
N GLU A 329 -0.98 -1.19 -11.35
CA GLU A 329 -1.85 -0.53 -10.39
C GLU A 329 -1.21 -0.43 -8.99
N ILE A 330 0.07 -0.80 -8.85
CA ILE A 330 0.72 -0.94 -7.53
C ILE A 330 0.71 0.38 -6.75
N GLN A 331 0.75 1.54 -7.41
CA GLN A 331 0.75 2.83 -6.72
C GLN A 331 -0.62 3.49 -6.59
N VAL A 332 -1.56 3.11 -7.46
CA VAL A 332 -2.76 3.92 -7.78
C VAL A 332 -4.08 3.17 -7.72
N GLY A 333 -4.05 1.85 -7.48
CA GLY A 333 -5.24 1.07 -7.21
C GLY A 333 -5.83 1.28 -5.81
N PHE A 334 -6.78 0.42 -5.45
CA PHE A 334 -7.47 0.40 -4.15
C PHE A 334 -8.23 1.71 -3.82
N GLY A 335 -8.86 2.33 -4.81
CA GLY A 335 -9.72 3.50 -4.59
C GLY A 335 -8.97 4.82 -4.37
N ARG A 336 -7.63 4.81 -4.52
CA ARG A 336 -6.76 5.99 -4.39
C ARG A 336 -7.21 7.18 -5.22
N VAL A 337 -7.64 6.92 -6.45
CA VAL A 337 -8.09 7.94 -7.42
C VAL A 337 -9.52 8.42 -7.15
N GLY A 338 -10.23 7.81 -6.21
CA GLY A 338 -11.55 8.20 -5.75
C GLY A 338 -12.69 7.86 -6.72
N LYS A 339 -12.59 8.24 -8.00
CA LYS A 339 -13.65 7.97 -8.99
C LYS A 339 -13.84 6.47 -9.26
N HIS A 340 -12.75 5.70 -9.19
CA HIS A 340 -12.74 4.26 -9.46
C HIS A 340 -11.85 3.53 -8.45
N PHE A 341 -12.03 2.22 -8.38
CA PHE A 341 -11.21 1.36 -7.53
C PHE A 341 -9.82 1.14 -8.14
N TRP A 342 -9.72 1.02 -9.48
CA TRP A 342 -8.46 0.92 -10.23
C TRP A 342 -8.28 2.14 -11.14
N ALA A 343 -7.06 2.64 -11.24
CA ALA A 343 -6.79 3.87 -11.97
C ALA A 343 -6.95 3.73 -13.50
N PHE A 344 -6.70 2.55 -14.07
CA PHE A 344 -6.90 2.31 -15.51
C PHE A 344 -8.35 2.58 -15.94
N GLN A 345 -9.32 2.43 -15.03
CA GLN A 345 -10.75 2.68 -15.30
C GLN A 345 -11.04 4.15 -15.60
N LEU A 346 -10.15 5.08 -15.21
CA LEU A 346 -10.27 6.50 -15.58
C LEU A 346 -10.22 6.75 -17.09
N GLN A 347 -9.71 5.78 -17.87
CA GLN A 347 -9.68 5.90 -19.32
C GLN A 347 -11.04 5.59 -19.95
N GLY A 348 -11.94 4.92 -19.25
CA GLY A 348 -13.29 4.58 -19.70
C GLY A 348 -13.69 3.17 -19.27
N GLU A 349 -14.99 2.93 -19.08
CA GLU A 349 -15.52 1.63 -18.62
C GLU A 349 -15.26 0.50 -19.61
N ASP A 350 -15.18 0.81 -20.91
CA ASP A 350 -14.90 -0.15 -21.98
C ASP A 350 -13.42 -0.55 -22.06
N PHE A 351 -12.52 0.16 -21.37
CA PHE A 351 -11.10 -0.17 -21.36
C PHE A 351 -10.78 -1.26 -20.32
N ILE A 352 -10.33 -2.42 -20.81
CA ILE A 352 -9.97 -3.56 -19.98
C ILE A 352 -8.54 -4.01 -20.36
N PRO A 353 -7.56 -3.94 -19.43
CA PRO A 353 -6.23 -4.50 -19.65
C PRO A 353 -6.26 -6.04 -19.61
N ASP A 354 -5.24 -6.70 -20.14
CA ASP A 354 -5.15 -8.17 -20.15
C ASP A 354 -4.54 -8.72 -18.84
N ILE A 355 -3.69 -7.92 -18.20
CA ILE A 355 -3.04 -8.22 -16.92
C ILE A 355 -3.04 -6.96 -16.05
N VAL A 356 -3.41 -7.11 -14.78
CA VAL A 356 -3.32 -6.07 -13.75
C VAL A 356 -2.39 -6.55 -12.64
N THR A 357 -1.43 -5.71 -12.26
CA THR A 357 -0.54 -5.99 -11.13
C THR A 357 -0.85 -5.10 -9.94
N MET A 358 -0.79 -5.69 -8.76
CA MET A 358 -1.21 -5.09 -7.49
C MET A 358 -0.15 -5.35 -6.43
N GLY A 359 0.03 -4.39 -5.52
CA GLY A 359 1.03 -4.46 -4.46
C GLY A 359 0.75 -3.40 -3.41
N LYS A 360 1.80 -2.87 -2.76
CA LYS A 360 1.81 -1.71 -1.84
C LYS A 360 0.52 -1.58 -0.99
N PRO A 361 -0.55 -0.86 -1.40
CA PRO A 361 -1.75 -0.68 -0.57
C PRO A 361 -2.46 -1.97 -0.17
N ILE A 362 -2.32 -3.04 -0.96
CA ILE A 362 -3.03 -4.32 -0.81
C ILE A 362 -2.92 -4.95 0.59
N GLY A 363 -1.82 -4.71 1.31
CA GLY A 363 -1.57 -5.25 2.65
C GLY A 363 -1.47 -4.22 3.77
N ASN A 364 -1.73 -2.94 3.50
CA ASN A 364 -1.51 -1.85 4.47
C ASN A 364 -0.14 -1.89 5.18
N GLY A 365 0.93 -2.28 4.47
CA GLY A 365 2.28 -2.48 5.03
C GLY A 365 2.72 -3.94 5.16
N HIS A 366 1.78 -4.89 5.16
CA HIS A 366 2.10 -6.32 5.11
C HIS A 366 2.56 -6.73 3.70
N PRO A 367 3.65 -7.53 3.55
CA PRO A 367 4.08 -8.04 2.24
C PRO A 367 3.03 -8.94 1.60
N VAL A 368 2.35 -8.40 0.58
CA VAL A 368 1.40 -9.10 -0.28
C VAL A 368 1.30 -8.35 -1.60
N ALA A 369 1.06 -9.09 -2.66
CA ALA A 369 0.88 -8.61 -4.02
C ALA A 369 0.00 -9.59 -4.80
N CYS A 370 -0.53 -9.15 -5.93
CA CYS A 370 -1.41 -9.98 -6.76
C CYS A 370 -1.20 -9.65 -8.24
N VAL A 371 -1.34 -10.67 -9.08
CA VAL A 371 -1.55 -10.51 -10.52
C VAL A 371 -2.96 -11.01 -10.82
N ALA A 372 -3.79 -10.17 -11.42
CA ALA A 372 -5.07 -10.56 -11.99
C ALA A 372 -4.95 -10.60 -13.51
N THR A 373 -5.45 -11.66 -14.14
CA THR A 373 -5.36 -11.85 -15.59
C THR A 373 -6.55 -12.63 -16.13
N THR A 374 -6.65 -12.72 -17.46
CA THR A 374 -7.67 -13.53 -18.12
C THR A 374 -7.37 -15.02 -17.99
N LYS A 375 -8.41 -15.83 -18.17
CA LYS A 375 -8.30 -17.28 -18.14
C LYS A 375 -7.37 -17.80 -19.23
N GLU A 376 -7.42 -17.22 -20.43
CA GLU A 376 -6.62 -17.64 -21.58
C GLU A 376 -5.12 -17.47 -21.34
N ILE A 377 -4.72 -16.35 -20.72
CA ILE A 377 -3.32 -16.07 -20.37
C ILE A 377 -2.83 -17.04 -19.30
N ALA A 378 -3.63 -17.24 -18.25
CA ALA A 378 -3.31 -18.20 -17.19
C ALA A 378 -3.18 -19.64 -17.71
N GLU A 379 -4.10 -20.07 -18.58
CA GLU A 379 -4.10 -21.41 -19.19
C GLU A 379 -2.88 -21.61 -20.10
N ALA A 380 -2.45 -20.60 -20.86
CA ALA A 380 -1.23 -20.70 -21.67
C ALA A 380 0.05 -20.87 -20.82
N PHE A 381 0.05 -20.31 -19.60
CA PHE A 381 1.11 -20.53 -18.63
C PHE A 381 1.05 -21.94 -18.03
N SER A 382 -0.14 -22.40 -17.61
CA SER A 382 -0.36 -23.76 -17.11
C SER A 382 -0.03 -24.84 -18.15
N ALA A 383 -0.28 -24.58 -19.43
CA ALA A 383 0.02 -25.48 -20.54
C ALA A 383 1.53 -25.77 -20.72
N THR A 384 2.42 -25.02 -20.04
CA THR A 384 3.85 -25.40 -19.95
C THR A 384 4.08 -26.72 -19.22
N GLY A 385 3.12 -27.16 -18.39
CA GLY A 385 3.27 -28.30 -17.48
C GLY A 385 4.19 -28.02 -16.29
N VAL A 386 4.75 -26.81 -16.17
CA VAL A 386 5.63 -26.42 -15.07
C VAL A 386 4.80 -25.77 -13.97
N GLU A 387 4.88 -26.33 -12.77
CA GLU A 387 4.23 -25.75 -11.60
C GLU A 387 4.78 -24.35 -11.28
N TYR A 388 3.89 -23.40 -11.03
CA TYR A 388 4.24 -22.14 -10.36
C TYR A 388 3.94 -22.24 -8.88
N PHE A 389 4.94 -21.96 -8.05
CA PHE A 389 4.79 -21.97 -6.60
C PHE A 389 5.53 -20.78 -5.98
N ASN A 390 4.85 -20.09 -5.06
CA ASN A 390 5.42 -19.04 -4.23
C ASN A 390 5.15 -19.39 -2.76
N THR A 391 6.21 -19.66 -1.98
CA THR A 391 6.10 -20.16 -0.61
C THR A 391 5.19 -19.32 0.29
N PHE A 392 5.25 -18.00 0.16
CA PHE A 392 4.47 -17.08 0.97
C PHE A 392 3.29 -16.47 0.20
N GLY A 393 3.28 -16.58 -1.12
CA GLY A 393 2.20 -16.11 -1.99
C GLY A 393 0.87 -16.76 -1.62
N GLY A 394 -0.07 -15.93 -1.17
CA GLY A 394 -1.43 -16.38 -0.83
C GLY A 394 -1.55 -17.06 0.53
N ASN A 395 -0.58 -16.92 1.44
CA ASN A 395 -0.70 -17.51 2.79
C ASN A 395 -1.95 -16.99 3.54
N PRO A 396 -2.50 -17.76 4.51
CA PRO A 396 -3.74 -17.41 5.21
C PRO A 396 -3.72 -16.03 5.87
N VAL A 397 -2.59 -15.63 6.47
CA VAL A 397 -2.43 -14.34 7.18
C VAL A 397 -2.49 -13.17 6.20
N SER A 398 -1.78 -13.28 5.08
CA SER A 398 -1.75 -12.24 4.04
C SER A 398 -3.12 -12.05 3.42
N CYS A 399 -3.85 -13.15 3.17
CA CYS A 399 -5.20 -13.10 2.65
C CYS A 399 -6.18 -12.49 3.67
N ALA A 400 -6.08 -12.85 4.96
CA ALA A 400 -6.91 -12.25 6.02
C ALA A 400 -6.68 -10.73 6.15
N ILE A 401 -5.42 -10.29 6.06
CA ILE A 401 -5.07 -8.87 6.05
C ILE A 401 -5.66 -8.18 4.82
N GLY A 402 -5.45 -8.74 3.62
CA GLY A 402 -5.96 -8.18 2.38
C GLY A 402 -7.49 -8.06 2.35
N LEU A 403 -8.21 -9.09 2.82
CA LEU A 403 -9.66 -9.07 3.01
C LEU A 403 -10.08 -7.94 3.96
N THR A 404 -9.36 -7.78 5.07
CA THR A 404 -9.65 -6.73 6.06
C THR A 404 -9.40 -5.33 5.48
N VAL A 405 -8.38 -5.15 4.64
CA VAL A 405 -8.13 -3.89 3.93
C VAL A 405 -9.30 -3.55 3.01
N LEU A 406 -9.82 -4.51 2.23
CA LEU A 406 -10.99 -4.29 1.37
C LEU A 406 -12.23 -3.90 2.21
N ASP A 407 -12.45 -4.59 3.32
CA ASP A 407 -13.53 -4.28 4.26
C ASP A 407 -13.45 -2.86 4.83
N ILE A 408 -12.25 -2.39 5.17
CA ILE A 408 -12.06 -1.03 5.70
C ILE A 408 -12.32 0.02 4.61
N ILE A 409 -11.79 -0.19 3.40
CA ILE A 409 -12.03 0.72 2.27
C ILE A 409 -13.53 0.90 2.02
N GLU A 410 -14.29 -0.19 2.09
CA GLU A 410 -15.76 -0.19 1.94
C GLU A 410 -16.47 0.47 3.13
N LYS A 411 -16.22 -0.01 4.35
CA LYS A 411 -16.93 0.43 5.57
C LYS A 411 -16.67 1.89 5.91
N GLU A 412 -15.44 2.36 5.72
CA GLU A 412 -15.05 3.75 5.98
C GLU A 412 -15.20 4.65 4.75
N GLN A 413 -15.73 4.11 3.64
CA GLN A 413 -15.95 4.83 2.39
C GLN A 413 -14.69 5.55 1.88
N LEU A 414 -13.52 4.93 2.03
CA LEU A 414 -12.24 5.58 1.79
C LEU A 414 -12.05 6.01 0.34
N GLN A 415 -12.69 5.33 -0.62
CA GLN A 415 -12.70 5.75 -2.02
C GLN A 415 -13.48 7.08 -2.20
N ALA A 416 -14.70 7.19 -1.65
CA ALA A 416 -15.48 8.42 -1.72
C ALA A 416 -14.80 9.56 -0.96
N HIS A 417 -14.19 9.25 0.18
CA HIS A 417 -13.37 10.18 0.96
C HIS A 417 -12.16 10.68 0.16
N ALA A 418 -11.44 9.79 -0.54
CA ALA A 418 -10.32 10.18 -1.38
C ALA A 418 -10.73 11.11 -2.52
N LEU A 419 -11.92 10.90 -3.11
CA LEU A 419 -12.49 11.81 -4.11
C LEU A 419 -12.77 13.19 -3.49
N HIS A 420 -13.46 13.22 -2.35
CA HIS A 420 -13.84 14.46 -1.68
C HIS A 420 -12.63 15.28 -1.23
N VAL A 421 -11.73 14.67 -0.44
CA VAL A 421 -10.54 15.35 0.08
C VAL A 421 -9.54 15.68 -1.02
N GLY A 422 -9.40 14.80 -2.02
CA GLY A 422 -8.55 15.06 -3.18
C GLY A 422 -8.99 16.30 -3.96
N ASN A 423 -10.29 16.45 -4.24
CA ASN A 423 -10.83 17.64 -4.91
C ASN A 423 -10.62 18.90 -4.07
N PHE A 424 -10.93 18.84 -2.77
CA PHE A 424 -10.71 19.96 -1.85
C PHE A 424 -9.24 20.39 -1.80
N PHE A 425 -8.31 19.42 -1.73
CA PHE A 425 -6.88 19.71 -1.70
C PHE A 425 -6.39 20.30 -3.03
N MET A 426 -6.87 19.78 -4.17
CA MET A 426 -6.60 20.36 -5.49
C MET A 426 -7.10 21.81 -5.61
N GLU A 427 -8.27 22.15 -5.06
CA GLU A 427 -8.78 23.53 -5.04
C GLU A 427 -7.85 24.45 -4.25
N LEU A 428 -7.44 24.05 -3.04
CA LEU A 428 -6.51 24.83 -2.22
C LEU A 428 -5.15 25.01 -2.90
N LEU A 429 -4.60 23.97 -3.52
CA LEU A 429 -3.35 24.05 -4.27
C LEU A 429 -3.48 25.00 -5.47
N ASN A 430 -4.61 24.97 -6.20
CA ASN A 430 -4.83 25.88 -7.33
C ASN A 430 -4.89 27.35 -6.90
N GLN A 431 -5.42 27.63 -5.70
CA GLN A 431 -5.33 28.97 -5.11
C GLN A 431 -3.88 29.38 -4.83
N GLN A 432 -3.01 28.43 -4.44
CA GLN A 432 -1.58 28.69 -4.28
C GLN A 432 -0.87 28.96 -5.60
N LYS A 433 -1.21 28.21 -6.66
CA LYS A 433 -0.67 28.45 -8.01
C LYS A 433 -0.95 29.88 -8.51
N ALA A 434 -2.11 30.44 -8.19
CA ALA A 434 -2.44 31.81 -8.57
C ALA A 434 -1.59 32.87 -7.83
N LYS A 435 -1.05 32.54 -6.65
CA LYS A 435 -0.23 33.44 -5.84
C LYS A 435 1.27 33.31 -6.11
N HIS A 436 1.73 32.09 -6.40
CA HIS A 436 3.14 31.74 -6.42
C HIS A 436 3.61 31.34 -7.82
N PRO A 437 4.36 32.20 -8.55
CA PRO A 437 4.87 31.92 -9.89
C PRO A 437 5.80 30.71 -9.98
N LEU A 438 6.30 30.20 -8.84
CA LEU A 438 7.10 28.98 -8.79
C LEU A 438 6.26 27.74 -9.12
N ILE A 439 4.93 27.77 -8.91
CA ILE A 439 4.05 26.65 -9.23
C ILE A 439 3.65 26.74 -10.71
N GLY A 440 4.18 25.82 -11.52
CA GLY A 440 3.88 25.76 -12.96
C GLY A 440 2.63 24.95 -13.27
N ASP A 441 2.50 23.78 -12.63
CA ASP A 441 1.36 22.90 -12.84
C ASP A 441 0.90 22.20 -11.55
N ILE A 442 -0.39 21.92 -11.49
CA ILE A 442 -1.00 21.09 -10.46
C ILE A 442 -1.86 20.07 -11.17
N ARG A 443 -1.56 18.79 -10.93
CA ARG A 443 -2.22 17.67 -11.57
C ARG A 443 -2.49 16.58 -10.56
N GLY A 444 -3.55 15.83 -10.76
CA GLY A 444 -3.91 14.76 -9.85
C GLY A 444 -5.36 14.35 -9.94
N VAL A 445 -5.67 13.24 -9.27
CA VAL A 445 -7.02 12.70 -9.14
C VAL A 445 -7.11 11.93 -7.82
N GLY A 446 -8.17 12.19 -7.05
CA GLY A 446 -8.25 11.69 -5.68
C GLY A 446 -7.04 12.10 -4.84
N LEU A 447 -6.49 11.16 -4.06
CA LEU A 447 -5.31 11.40 -3.22
C LEU A 447 -4.00 10.97 -3.92
N PHE A 448 -3.90 11.24 -5.21
CA PHE A 448 -2.69 11.13 -6.04
C PHE A 448 -2.49 12.48 -6.75
N ILE A 449 -1.61 13.32 -6.18
CA ILE A 449 -1.48 14.73 -6.59
C ILE A 449 -0.01 15.10 -6.74
N GLY A 450 0.31 15.86 -7.78
CA GLY A 450 1.61 16.45 -8.06
C GLY A 450 1.55 17.97 -8.22
N VAL A 451 2.52 18.66 -7.63
CA VAL A 451 2.75 20.10 -7.81
C VAL A 451 4.09 20.30 -8.50
N ASP A 452 4.09 20.71 -9.77
CA ASP A 452 5.27 20.88 -10.61
C ASP A 452 5.84 22.29 -10.42
N LEU A 453 7.04 22.36 -9.82
CA LEU A 453 7.71 23.62 -9.57
C LEU A 453 8.63 23.99 -10.73
N VAL A 454 8.49 25.22 -11.25
CA VAL A 454 9.24 25.71 -12.42
C VAL A 454 9.87 27.06 -12.14
N GLN A 455 11.04 27.29 -12.72
CA GLN A 455 11.75 28.59 -12.61
C GLN A 455 11.24 29.61 -13.65
N ASP A 456 10.61 29.13 -14.71
CA ASP A 456 10.13 29.92 -15.84
C ASP A 456 8.84 29.26 -16.35
N GLN A 457 7.76 30.04 -16.46
CA GLN A 457 6.43 29.54 -16.83
C GLN A 457 6.34 29.15 -18.32
N GLU A 458 7.11 29.81 -19.20
CA GLU A 458 7.10 29.53 -20.64
C GLU A 458 7.99 28.33 -20.97
N LYS A 459 9.24 28.36 -20.49
CA LYS A 459 10.21 27.27 -20.68
C LYS A 459 9.87 26.04 -19.84
N ARG A 460 9.11 26.24 -18.76
CA ARG A 460 8.76 25.24 -17.74
C ARG A 460 10.00 24.67 -17.05
N SER A 461 11.17 25.31 -17.08
CA SER A 461 12.41 24.71 -16.57
C SER A 461 12.28 24.25 -15.10
N PRO A 462 12.69 23.01 -14.74
CA PRO A 462 12.50 22.47 -13.38
C PRO A 462 13.14 23.32 -12.27
N ALA A 463 12.39 23.61 -11.20
CA ALA A 463 12.88 24.28 -10.01
C ALA A 463 13.38 23.27 -8.95
N SER A 464 14.42 22.51 -9.30
CA SER A 464 14.89 21.38 -8.48
C SER A 464 15.44 21.79 -7.11
N LYS A 465 16.15 22.93 -7.04
CA LYS A 465 16.78 23.40 -5.79
C LYS A 465 15.72 23.96 -4.83
N GLU A 466 14.75 24.66 -5.38
CA GLU A 466 13.62 25.23 -4.67
C GLU A 466 12.72 24.11 -4.14
N ALA A 467 12.50 23.06 -4.93
CA ALA A 467 11.80 21.86 -4.48
C ALA A 467 12.52 21.17 -3.31
N GLU A 468 13.84 21.00 -3.38
CA GLU A 468 14.63 20.43 -2.28
C GLU A 468 14.56 21.28 -1.00
N PHE A 469 14.60 22.61 -1.15
CA PHE A 469 14.40 23.54 -0.04
C PHE A 469 13.01 23.39 0.59
N ILE A 470 11.96 23.36 -0.23
CA ILE A 470 10.57 23.21 0.24
C ILE A 470 10.39 21.89 1.00
N ILE A 471 10.91 20.78 0.47
CA ILE A 471 10.84 19.47 1.15
C ILE A 471 11.56 19.49 2.50
N THR A 472 12.72 20.15 2.57
CA THR A 472 13.47 20.29 3.83
C THR A 472 12.72 21.14 4.84
N ARG A 473 12.19 22.30 4.43
CA ARG A 473 11.39 23.18 5.29
C ARG A 473 10.08 22.52 5.75
N LEU A 474 9.37 21.81 4.87
CA LEU A 474 8.17 21.05 5.27
C LEU A 474 8.48 20.02 6.35
N LYS A 475 9.63 19.33 6.29
CA LYS A 475 10.07 18.40 7.35
C LYS A 475 10.24 19.12 8.69
N GLU A 476 10.82 20.32 8.69
CA GLU A 476 10.99 21.16 9.88
C GLU A 476 9.64 21.65 10.43
N GLU A 477 8.64 21.82 9.57
CA GLU A 477 7.24 22.06 9.93
C GLU A 477 6.45 20.77 10.23
N PHE A 478 7.14 19.64 10.43
CA PHE A 478 6.58 18.32 10.74
C PHE A 478 5.64 17.74 9.66
N ILE A 479 5.88 18.07 8.40
CA ILE A 479 5.18 17.49 7.24
C ILE A 479 6.17 16.67 6.42
N MET A 480 5.93 15.36 6.35
CA MET A 480 6.75 14.45 5.57
C MET A 480 6.28 14.46 4.12
N LEU A 481 7.11 15.00 3.24
CA LEU A 481 6.88 15.03 1.79
C LEU A 481 8.17 14.64 1.04
N SER A 482 8.04 14.30 -0.24
CA SER A 482 9.19 14.08 -1.12
C SER A 482 8.89 14.53 -2.55
N THR A 483 9.87 14.47 -3.43
CA THR A 483 9.71 14.81 -4.85
C THR A 483 9.77 13.60 -5.77
N ASP A 484 9.21 13.75 -6.97
CA ASP A 484 9.36 12.87 -8.13
C ASP A 484 9.61 13.71 -9.40
N GLY A 485 9.62 13.05 -10.56
CA GLY A 485 9.81 13.65 -11.86
C GLY A 485 11.27 13.65 -12.32
N PRO A 486 11.52 13.76 -13.64
CA PRO A 486 12.88 13.80 -14.21
C PRO A 486 13.77 14.89 -13.57
N GLY A 487 13.17 16.04 -13.27
CA GLY A 487 13.84 17.18 -12.62
C GLY A 487 13.81 17.15 -11.09
N ARG A 488 13.23 16.13 -10.45
CA ARG A 488 13.01 16.07 -8.99
C ARG A 488 12.32 17.33 -8.41
N ASN A 489 11.48 17.97 -9.20
CA ASN A 489 10.85 19.26 -8.93
C ASN A 489 9.33 19.14 -8.71
N VAL A 490 8.78 17.92 -8.75
CA VAL A 490 7.35 17.68 -8.52
C VAL A 490 7.15 17.26 -7.08
N LEU A 491 6.52 18.11 -6.26
CA LEU A 491 6.07 17.73 -4.92
C LEU A 491 4.98 16.66 -5.05
N LYS A 492 5.15 15.50 -4.44
CA LYS A 492 4.22 14.36 -4.62
C LYS A 492 3.42 14.06 -3.36
N PHE A 493 2.11 14.08 -3.48
CA PHE A 493 1.17 13.76 -2.41
C PHE A 493 0.49 12.43 -2.70
N LYS A 494 0.80 11.44 -1.87
CA LYS A 494 0.14 10.13 -1.86
C LYS A 494 -0.04 9.64 -0.41
N PRO A 495 -0.73 10.41 0.44
CA PRO A 495 -0.87 10.10 1.86
C PRO A 495 -1.68 8.81 2.09
N PRO A 496 -1.73 8.26 3.32
CA PRO A 496 -2.79 7.34 3.72
C PRO A 496 -4.19 7.88 3.34
N LEU A 497 -5.14 7.00 2.96
CA LEU A 497 -6.48 7.43 2.56
C LEU A 497 -7.26 8.11 3.68
N CYS A 498 -6.90 7.91 4.94
CA CYS A 498 -7.50 8.62 6.08
C CYS A 498 -7.05 10.10 6.21
N PHE A 499 -6.17 10.59 5.35
CA PHE A 499 -5.81 12.01 5.23
C PHE A 499 -7.06 12.85 4.95
N ASN A 500 -7.28 13.92 5.71
CA ASN A 500 -8.53 14.68 5.69
C ASN A 500 -8.34 16.15 5.29
N THR A 501 -9.45 16.90 5.22
CA THR A 501 -9.45 18.31 4.81
C THR A 501 -8.61 19.21 5.73
N LYS A 502 -8.54 18.94 7.04
CA LYS A 502 -7.67 19.71 7.96
C LYS A 502 -6.19 19.45 7.69
N ASP A 503 -5.85 18.23 7.30
CA ASP A 503 -4.49 17.91 6.89
C ASP A 503 -4.13 18.64 5.58
N ALA A 504 -5.07 18.74 4.64
CA ALA A 504 -4.90 19.51 3.40
C ALA A 504 -4.69 21.01 3.67
N GLU A 505 -5.52 21.60 4.55
CA GLU A 505 -5.38 22.99 5.00
C GLU A 505 -4.00 23.23 5.63
N LEU A 506 -3.59 22.38 6.58
CA LEU A 506 -2.29 22.48 7.22
C LEU A 506 -1.13 22.44 6.21
N VAL A 507 -1.20 21.52 5.25
CA VAL A 507 -0.17 21.39 4.20
C VAL A 507 -0.11 22.65 3.35
N VAL A 508 -1.25 23.17 2.92
CA VAL A 508 -1.31 24.36 2.06
C VAL A 508 -0.86 25.61 2.80
N ASP A 509 -1.25 25.77 4.07
CA ASP A 509 -0.83 26.90 4.89
C ASP A 509 0.69 26.93 5.08
N LYS A 510 1.28 25.76 5.35
CA LYS A 510 2.74 25.63 5.49
C LYS A 510 3.46 25.80 4.16
N LEU A 511 2.89 25.31 3.06
CA LEU A 511 3.45 25.49 1.72
C LEU A 511 3.43 26.98 1.30
N ASP A 512 2.32 27.70 1.50
CA ASP A 512 2.18 29.14 1.22
C ASP A 512 3.25 29.95 1.98
N MET A 513 3.40 29.69 3.28
CA MET A 513 4.44 30.30 4.11
C MET A 513 5.86 30.07 3.54
N ILE A 514 6.20 28.83 3.19
CA ILE A 514 7.55 28.49 2.68
C ILE A 514 7.78 29.08 1.28
N LEU A 515 6.76 29.13 0.43
CA LEU A 515 6.86 29.76 -0.89
C LEU A 515 7.13 31.27 -0.76
N ARG A 516 6.48 31.97 0.19
CA ARG A 516 6.80 33.38 0.48
C ARG A 516 8.23 33.57 1.00
N GLU A 517 8.75 32.64 1.80
CA GLU A 517 10.16 32.67 2.24
C GLU A 517 11.13 32.66 1.04
N LEU A 518 10.80 31.92 -0.03
CA LEU A 518 11.60 31.86 -1.25
C LEU A 518 11.49 33.11 -2.11
N GLU A 519 10.33 33.75 -2.16
CA GLU A 519 10.10 34.97 -2.96
C GLU A 519 10.80 36.22 -2.41
N ILE A 520 11.11 36.22 -1.10
CA ILE A 520 11.81 37.32 -0.42
C ILE A 520 13.34 37.18 -0.52
N ARG A 521 13.84 35.98 -0.84
CA ARG A 521 15.28 35.68 -0.99
C ARG A 521 15.77 36.02 -2.38
#